data_AF-A0A1Z4I2G4-F1
#
_entry.id   AF-A0A1Z4I2G4-F1
#
_cell.length_a   1.000
_cell.length_b   1.000
_cell.length_c   1.000
_cell.angle_alpha   90.00
_cell.angle_beta   90.00
_cell.angle_gamma   90.00
#
_symmetry.space_group_name_H-M   'P 1'
#
loop_
_entity.id
_entity.type
_entity.pdbx_description
1 polymer ?
#
loop_
_entity_poly.entity_id
_entity_poly.type
_entity_poly.pdbx_seq_one_letter_code
_entity_poly.pdbx_strand_id
1 'polypeptide(L)'
;MIANDLSKFVSYCKKIQPQTQEDIKRFFEGVIAFPYDKELLLQAYLFLNIKNLFPSCYELLLFEKSPIADYTDLGKCDFVYLTFQGSLFLIETKFIDTEATGATERKRRNKHRNKVFEQVITLKSRFGEYWDIRSEQLECGVFTTDSEIDWRGNCINVMTKSISIDNLERWRRSYKQNNQS
;
A
#
# COMPACT_ATOMS: atom_id res chain seq x y z
N MET A 1 0.19 9.72 28.07
CA MET A 1 0.96 10.47 27.04
C MET A 1 1.01 9.76 25.67
N ILE A 2 0.09 8.83 25.35
CA ILE A 2 0.15 7.99 24.12
C ILE A 2 -0.37 8.72 22.85
N ALA A 3 -1.24 9.73 23.01
CA ALA A 3 -1.83 10.45 21.89
C ALA A 3 -0.87 11.44 21.20
N ASN A 4 0.29 11.74 21.79
CA ASN A 4 1.11 12.87 21.37
C ASN A 4 2.01 12.55 20.16
N ASP A 5 2.58 11.35 20.08
CA ASP A 5 3.58 11.06 19.03
C ASP A 5 2.94 10.60 17.71
N LEU A 6 1.85 9.82 17.79
CA LEU A 6 1.02 9.54 16.62
C LEU A 6 0.40 10.82 16.04
N SER A 7 -0.10 11.73 16.88
CA SER A 7 -0.69 12.99 16.39
C SER A 7 0.36 13.92 15.76
N LYS A 8 1.61 13.92 16.27
CA LYS A 8 2.74 14.58 15.60
C LYS A 8 3.00 13.99 14.22
N PHE A 9 3.04 12.66 14.09
CA PHE A 9 3.23 12.01 12.79
C PHE A 9 2.09 12.33 11.81
N VAL A 10 0.83 12.24 12.25
CA VAL A 10 -0.33 12.61 11.41
C VAL A 10 -0.24 14.08 10.97
N SER A 11 0.15 14.98 11.88
CA SER A 11 0.34 16.39 11.57
C SER A 11 1.48 16.63 10.58
N TYR A 12 2.55 15.85 10.68
CA TYR A 12 3.64 15.85 9.72
C TYR A 12 3.18 15.38 8.34
N CYS A 13 2.42 14.28 8.27
CA CYS A 13 1.87 13.77 7.01
C CYS A 13 1.04 14.82 6.27
N LYS A 14 0.17 15.52 7.00
CA LYS A 14 -0.68 16.59 6.43
C LYS A 14 0.13 17.77 5.85
N LYS A 15 1.35 18.00 6.33
CA LYS A 15 2.26 19.01 5.75
C LYS A 15 2.90 18.53 4.45
N ILE A 16 3.35 17.28 4.41
CA ILE A 16 4.10 16.74 3.26
C ILE A 16 3.20 16.19 2.16
N GLN A 17 1.96 15.83 2.49
CA GLN A 17 0.90 15.40 1.59
C GLN A 17 -0.33 16.29 1.77
N PRO A 18 -0.27 17.55 1.27
CA PRO A 18 -1.36 18.52 1.44
C PRO A 18 -2.57 18.22 0.54
N GLN A 19 -2.45 17.29 -0.42
CA GLN A 19 -3.54 16.88 -1.30
C GLN A 19 -4.70 16.31 -0.49
N THR A 20 -5.93 16.70 -0.84
CA THR A 20 -7.12 16.12 -0.21
C THR A 20 -7.33 14.68 -0.68
N GLN A 21 -8.16 13.91 0.04
CA GLN A 21 -8.56 12.58 -0.39
C GLN A 21 -9.22 12.59 -1.79
N GLU A 22 -9.97 13.64 -2.10
CA GLU A 22 -10.62 13.80 -3.40
C GLU A 22 -9.61 14.10 -4.52
N ASP A 23 -8.57 14.90 -4.25
CA ASP A 23 -7.49 15.13 -5.22
C ASP A 23 -6.73 13.83 -5.54
N ILE A 24 -6.42 13.05 -4.51
CA ILE A 24 -5.75 11.75 -4.66
C ILE A 24 -6.65 10.76 -5.41
N LYS A 25 -7.95 10.77 -5.12
CA LYS A 25 -8.93 9.96 -5.85
C LYS A 25 -8.94 10.29 -7.34
N ARG A 26 -9.03 11.58 -7.70
CA ARG A 26 -9.01 12.02 -9.11
C ARG A 26 -7.71 11.63 -9.81
N PHE A 27 -6.57 11.68 -9.10
CA PHE A 27 -5.31 11.18 -9.62
C PHE A 27 -5.40 9.70 -9.99
N PHE A 28 -5.88 8.84 -9.09
CA PHE A 28 -6.01 7.40 -9.38
C PHE A 28 -7.07 7.08 -10.45
N GLU A 29 -8.13 7.87 -10.54
CA GLU A 29 -9.10 7.77 -11.65
C GLU A 29 -8.43 8.11 -13.00
N GLY A 30 -7.52 9.09 -13.02
CA GLY A 30 -6.67 9.37 -14.17
C GLY A 30 -5.76 8.20 -14.56
N VAL A 31 -5.19 7.50 -13.57
CA VAL A 31 -4.37 6.29 -13.80
C VAL A 31 -5.19 5.17 -14.46
N ILE A 32 -6.44 4.97 -14.05
CA ILE A 32 -7.32 3.98 -14.68
C ILE A 32 -7.55 4.31 -16.16
N ALA A 33 -7.73 5.59 -16.47
CA ALA A 33 -7.88 6.08 -17.84
C ALA A 33 -6.64 5.77 -18.68
N PHE A 34 -5.44 6.01 -18.14
CA PHE A 34 -4.17 5.82 -18.81
C PHE A 34 -3.15 5.15 -17.89
N PRO A 35 -3.10 3.80 -17.80
CA PRO A 35 -2.18 3.10 -16.92
C PRO A 35 -0.79 3.08 -17.56
N TYR A 36 0.06 4.03 -17.20
CA TYR A 36 1.46 4.10 -17.66
C TYR A 36 2.38 3.13 -16.91
N ASP A 37 1.97 2.65 -15.73
CA ASP A 37 2.70 1.69 -14.92
C ASP A 37 1.73 0.67 -14.28
N LYS A 38 2.12 -0.61 -14.31
CA LYS A 38 1.35 -1.72 -13.74
C LYS A 38 1.30 -1.64 -12.21
N GLU A 39 2.37 -1.19 -11.58
CA GLU A 39 2.42 -0.98 -10.12
C GLU A 39 1.41 0.10 -9.73
N LEU A 40 1.44 1.24 -10.43
CA LEU A 40 0.49 2.32 -10.16
C LEU A 40 -0.97 1.94 -10.44
N LEU A 41 -1.25 1.10 -11.45
CA LEU A 41 -2.59 0.55 -11.66
C LEU A 41 -3.05 -0.32 -10.49
N LEU A 42 -2.16 -1.15 -9.93
CA LEU A 42 -2.43 -1.94 -8.74
C LEU A 42 -2.72 -1.04 -7.52
N GLN A 43 -1.93 0.02 -7.35
CA GLN A 43 -2.12 1.02 -6.30
C GLN A 43 -3.46 1.77 -6.46
N ALA A 44 -3.86 2.09 -7.69
CA ALA A 44 -5.18 2.67 -7.98
C ALA A 44 -6.32 1.75 -7.58
N TYR A 45 -6.19 0.44 -7.88
CA TYR A 45 -7.16 -0.56 -7.44
C TYR A 45 -7.25 -0.61 -5.91
N LEU A 46 -6.10 -0.66 -5.23
CA LEU A 46 -6.04 -0.68 -3.77
C LEU A 46 -6.77 0.52 -3.17
N PHE A 47 -6.41 1.74 -3.61
CA PHE A 47 -6.98 2.97 -3.08
C PHE A 47 -8.51 3.02 -3.23
N LEU A 48 -9.00 2.73 -4.44
CA LEU A 48 -10.44 2.81 -4.75
C LEU A 48 -11.27 1.68 -4.14
N ASN A 49 -10.64 0.60 -3.70
CA ASN A 49 -11.28 -0.55 -3.07
C ASN A 49 -10.84 -0.75 -1.61
N ILE A 50 -10.20 0.26 -0.99
CA ILE A 50 -9.52 0.09 0.30
C ILE A 50 -10.45 -0.44 1.39
N LYS A 51 -11.71 0.00 1.43
CA LYS A 51 -12.68 -0.43 2.45
C LYS A 51 -13.08 -1.90 2.32
N ASN A 52 -13.04 -2.44 1.11
CA ASN A 52 -13.34 -3.86 0.86
C ASN A 52 -12.13 -4.74 1.18
N LEU A 53 -10.91 -4.23 0.92
CA LEU A 53 -9.66 -4.96 1.10
C LEU A 53 -9.16 -4.90 2.54
N PHE A 54 -9.16 -3.71 3.14
CA PHE A 54 -8.67 -3.39 4.48
C PHE A 54 -9.69 -2.49 5.20
N PRO A 55 -10.75 -3.08 5.79
CA PRO A 55 -11.87 -2.31 6.35
C PRO A 55 -11.51 -1.38 7.50
N SER A 56 -10.38 -1.59 8.18
CA SER A 56 -9.91 -0.72 9.28
C SER A 56 -9.30 0.60 8.79
N CYS A 57 -8.85 0.68 7.53
CA CYS A 57 -8.26 1.89 6.96
C CYS A 57 -9.32 3.00 6.92
N TYR A 58 -9.04 4.15 7.53
CA TYR A 58 -9.94 5.30 7.61
C TYR A 58 -9.55 6.43 6.66
N GLU A 59 -8.38 7.02 6.85
CA GLU A 59 -7.86 8.20 6.13
C GLU A 59 -6.47 7.88 5.56
N LEU A 60 -6.24 8.13 4.27
CA LEU A 60 -4.91 8.01 3.67
C LEU A 60 -4.05 9.20 4.12
N LEU A 61 -2.94 8.94 4.82
CA LEU A 61 -2.02 9.96 5.27
C LEU A 61 -0.89 10.22 4.26
N LEU A 62 -0.31 9.15 3.71
CA LEU A 62 0.81 9.23 2.75
C LEU A 62 0.63 8.25 1.60
N PHE A 63 1.02 8.67 0.40
CA PHE A 63 1.13 7.82 -0.78
C PHE A 63 2.45 8.12 -1.51
N GLU A 64 3.25 7.09 -1.80
CA GLU A 64 4.53 7.19 -2.54
C GLU A 64 5.51 8.23 -1.98
N LYS A 65 5.51 8.39 -0.65
CA LYS A 65 6.34 9.37 0.07
C LYS A 65 7.23 8.69 1.10
N SER A 66 8.39 9.31 1.31
CA SER A 66 9.19 8.97 2.48
C SER A 66 8.45 9.43 3.73
N PRO A 67 8.31 8.56 4.74
CA PRO A 67 7.72 8.92 6.02
C PRO A 67 8.64 9.83 6.85
N ILE A 68 9.88 10.04 6.41
CA ILE A 68 10.92 10.82 7.09
C ILE A 68 11.64 11.70 6.05
N ALA A 69 11.51 13.02 6.19
CA ALA A 69 11.96 13.99 5.17
C ALA A 69 13.46 13.92 4.87
N ASP A 70 14.28 13.70 5.90
CA ASP A 70 15.74 13.84 5.80
C ASP A 70 16.47 12.52 5.50
N TYR A 71 15.72 11.42 5.34
CA TYR A 71 16.26 10.08 5.20
C TYR A 71 15.61 9.36 4.02
N THR A 72 16.00 9.76 2.81
CA THR A 72 15.47 9.17 1.55
C THR A 72 15.98 7.74 1.30
N ASP A 73 17.09 7.38 1.92
CA ASP A 73 17.65 6.03 1.98
C ASP A 73 16.76 5.05 2.76
N LEU A 74 15.89 5.57 3.63
CA LEU A 74 14.91 4.77 4.37
C LEU A 74 13.69 4.34 3.52
N GLY A 75 13.67 4.69 2.25
CA GLY A 75 12.67 4.24 1.29
C GLY A 75 11.34 4.97 1.42
N LYS A 76 10.52 4.82 0.38
CA LYS A 76 9.16 5.34 0.36
C LYS A 76 8.20 4.28 0.90
N CYS A 77 7.12 4.73 1.50
CA CYS A 77 5.96 3.87 1.72
C CYS A 77 5.03 4.00 0.51
N ASP A 78 4.45 2.88 0.09
CA ASP A 78 3.41 2.94 -0.94
C ASP A 78 2.16 3.60 -0.37
N PHE A 79 1.62 3.09 0.76
CA PHE A 79 0.49 3.70 1.46
C PHE A 79 0.64 3.69 2.98
N VAL A 80 0.23 4.78 3.62
CA VAL A 80 0.09 4.87 5.07
C VAL A 80 -1.31 5.36 5.40
N TYR A 81 -2.10 4.54 6.07
CA TYR A 81 -3.45 4.91 6.51
C TYR A 81 -3.51 5.13 8.02
N LEU A 82 -4.34 6.08 8.46
CA LEU A 82 -4.88 6.09 9.83
C LEU A 82 -6.03 5.09 9.90
N THR A 83 -6.09 4.27 10.94
CA THR A 83 -7.22 3.37 11.20
C THR A 83 -8.27 4.00 12.10
N PHE A 84 -9.49 3.46 12.08
CA PHE A 84 -10.56 3.91 12.99
C PHE A 84 -10.21 3.73 14.48
N GLN A 85 -9.28 2.83 14.79
CA GLN A 85 -8.81 2.54 16.15
C GLN A 85 -7.68 3.49 16.61
N GLY A 86 -7.23 4.40 15.74
CA GLY A 86 -6.11 5.29 16.05
C GLY A 86 -4.75 4.59 15.99
N SER A 87 -4.58 3.65 15.06
CA SER A 87 -3.30 3.05 14.68
C SER A 87 -2.91 3.49 13.28
N LEU A 88 -1.65 3.27 12.90
CA LEU A 88 -1.20 3.39 11.51
C LEU A 88 -1.24 2.03 10.84
N PHE A 89 -1.62 2.03 9.56
CA PHE A 89 -1.59 0.86 8.71
C PHE A 89 -0.66 1.15 7.53
N LEU A 90 0.49 0.48 7.55
CA LEU A 90 1.52 0.56 6.52
C LEU A 90 1.24 -0.53 5.47
N ILE A 91 0.99 -0.13 4.22
CA ILE A 91 0.69 -1.08 3.15
C ILE A 91 1.73 -0.92 2.05
N GLU A 92 2.41 -2.03 1.73
CA GLU A 92 3.29 -2.13 0.57
C GLU A 92 2.59 -2.89 -0.56
N THR A 93 2.81 -2.43 -1.78
CA THR A 93 2.25 -3.01 -2.99
C THR A 93 3.33 -3.67 -3.84
N LYS A 94 2.95 -4.74 -4.55
CA LYS A 94 3.84 -5.34 -5.54
C LYS A 94 3.07 -5.96 -6.69
N PHE A 95 3.28 -5.46 -7.88
CA PHE A 95 2.89 -6.13 -9.10
C PHE A 95 3.86 -7.29 -9.34
N ILE A 96 3.32 -8.50 -9.31
CA ILE A 96 4.04 -9.74 -9.53
C ILE A 96 3.45 -10.38 -10.79
N ASP A 97 4.27 -10.48 -11.83
CA ASP A 97 3.87 -11.08 -13.10
C ASP A 97 3.72 -12.59 -12.96
N THR A 98 2.48 -13.03 -12.70
CA THR A 98 2.08 -14.43 -12.55
C THR A 98 1.87 -15.14 -13.89
N GLU A 99 1.77 -14.40 -14.99
CA GLU A 99 1.58 -14.93 -16.35
C GLU A 99 2.89 -15.38 -16.99
N ALA A 100 4.00 -14.71 -16.65
CA ALA A 100 5.33 -15.09 -17.13
C ALA A 100 5.75 -16.49 -16.63
N THR A 101 6.20 -17.38 -17.52
CA THR A 101 6.54 -18.77 -17.19
C THR A 101 8.04 -19.05 -17.30
N GLY A 102 8.49 -20.19 -16.73
CA GLY A 102 9.89 -20.61 -16.73
C GLY A 102 10.62 -20.45 -15.39
N ALA A 103 11.80 -21.07 -15.29
CA ALA A 103 12.56 -21.14 -14.03
C ALA A 103 13.05 -19.77 -13.53
N THR A 104 13.50 -18.91 -14.45
CA THR A 104 13.93 -17.54 -14.14
C THR A 104 12.77 -16.72 -13.58
N GLU A 105 11.61 -16.81 -14.22
CA GLU A 105 10.41 -16.10 -13.80
C GLU A 105 9.90 -16.57 -12.44
N ARG A 106 9.94 -17.88 -12.19
CA ARG A 106 9.65 -18.44 -10.87
C ARG A 106 10.59 -17.89 -9.78
N LYS A 107 11.90 -17.81 -10.05
CA LYS A 107 12.87 -17.20 -9.11
C LYS A 107 12.59 -15.71 -8.89
N ARG A 108 12.27 -14.97 -9.96
CA ARG A 108 11.91 -13.54 -9.91
C ARG A 108 10.67 -13.30 -9.04
N ARG A 109 9.60 -14.08 -9.24
CA ARG A 109 8.39 -14.00 -8.40
C ARG A 109 8.70 -14.28 -6.93
N ASN A 110 9.43 -15.35 -6.62
CA ASN A 110 9.83 -15.65 -5.25
C ASN A 110 10.61 -14.50 -4.60
N LYS A 111 11.53 -13.88 -5.35
CA LYS A 111 12.26 -12.69 -4.89
C LYS A 111 11.33 -11.52 -4.62
N HIS A 112 10.38 -11.23 -5.52
CA HIS A 112 9.42 -10.14 -5.33
C HIS A 112 8.51 -10.38 -4.10
N ARG A 113 8.03 -11.62 -3.92
CA ARG A 113 7.24 -12.01 -2.75
C ARG A 113 8.01 -11.79 -1.46
N ASN A 114 9.28 -12.20 -1.37
CA ASN A 114 10.10 -11.96 -0.17
C ASN A 114 10.30 -10.47 0.06
N LYS A 115 10.69 -9.76 -1.01
CA LYS A 115 11.09 -8.35 -0.93
C LYS A 115 9.96 -7.46 -0.40
N VAL A 116 8.71 -7.68 -0.82
CA VAL A 116 7.59 -6.83 -0.35
C VAL A 116 7.32 -7.01 1.15
N PHE A 117 7.49 -8.21 1.71
CA PHE A 117 7.41 -8.43 3.16
C PHE A 117 8.59 -7.80 3.91
N GLU A 118 9.81 -7.96 3.38
CA GLU A 118 11.00 -7.31 3.94
C GLU A 118 10.82 -5.79 3.99
N GLN A 119 10.26 -5.19 2.92
CA GLN A 119 9.96 -3.76 2.85
C GLN A 119 8.99 -3.33 3.96
N VAL A 120 7.82 -3.97 4.07
CA VAL A 120 6.81 -3.54 5.05
C VAL A 120 7.28 -3.74 6.50
N ILE A 121 8.02 -4.82 6.79
CA ILE A 121 8.59 -5.07 8.12
C ILE A 121 9.65 -4.02 8.46
N THR A 122 10.54 -3.72 7.49
CA THR A 122 11.58 -2.70 7.66
C THR A 122 10.96 -1.33 7.91
N LEU A 123 9.91 -0.99 7.15
CA LEU A 123 9.16 0.24 7.35
C LEU A 123 8.55 0.31 8.75
N LYS A 124 7.92 -0.77 9.23
CA LYS A 124 7.38 -0.83 10.59
C LYS A 124 8.45 -0.58 11.66
N SER A 125 9.63 -1.19 11.55
CA SER A 125 10.74 -0.95 12.48
C SER A 125 11.15 0.53 12.48
N ARG A 126 11.34 1.10 11.29
CA ARG A 126 11.77 2.50 11.10
C ARG A 126 10.75 3.49 11.65
N PHE A 127 9.46 3.22 11.47
CA PHE A 127 8.40 4.04 12.05
C PHE A 127 8.44 4.00 13.58
N GLY A 128 8.60 2.81 14.15
CA GLY A 128 8.70 2.66 15.60
C GLY A 128 9.91 3.39 16.18
N GLU A 129 11.07 3.28 15.52
CA GLU A 129 12.32 3.90 15.96
C GLU A 129 12.30 5.44 15.82
N TYR A 130 11.86 5.96 14.67
CA TYR A 130 11.98 7.40 14.39
C TYR A 130 10.86 8.22 15.02
N TRP A 131 9.64 7.71 15.00
CA TRP A 131 8.47 8.42 15.50
C TRP A 131 8.09 8.02 16.93
N ASP A 132 8.84 7.11 17.55
CA ASP A 132 8.56 6.54 18.88
C ASP A 132 7.14 5.95 18.98
N ILE A 133 6.67 5.35 17.88
CA ILE A 133 5.34 4.74 17.80
C ILE A 133 5.44 3.28 18.21
N ARG A 134 4.64 2.88 19.20
CA ARG A 134 4.63 1.50 19.69
C ARG A 134 4.21 0.52 18.59
N SER A 135 4.83 -0.66 18.58
CA SER A 135 4.60 -1.70 17.57
C SER A 135 3.13 -2.14 17.45
N GLU A 136 2.37 -2.08 18.54
CA GLU A 136 0.94 -2.41 18.58
C GLU A 136 0.06 -1.37 17.88
N GLN A 137 0.60 -0.16 17.66
CA GLN A 137 -0.06 0.91 16.91
C GLN A 137 0.37 0.93 15.43
N LEU A 138 1.15 -0.07 15.00
CA LEU A 138 1.63 -0.23 13.62
C LEU A 138 1.13 -1.56 13.05
N GLU A 139 0.11 -1.47 12.19
CA GLU A 139 -0.40 -2.59 11.39
C GLU A 139 0.33 -2.63 10.04
N CYS A 140 0.55 -3.84 9.52
CA CYS A 140 1.26 -4.04 8.25
C CYS A 140 0.38 -4.79 7.25
N GLY A 141 0.46 -4.36 5.99
CA GLY A 141 -0.31 -4.88 4.89
C GLY A 141 0.57 -5.11 3.66
N VAL A 142 0.27 -6.17 2.92
CA VAL A 142 0.83 -6.40 1.60
C VAL A 142 -0.31 -6.62 0.62
N PHE A 143 -0.27 -5.89 -0.50
CA PHE A 143 -1.23 -6.05 -1.58
C PHE A 143 -0.53 -6.34 -2.91
N THR A 144 -0.85 -7.48 -3.55
CA THR A 144 -0.15 -7.90 -4.77
C THR A 144 -1.08 -8.48 -5.82
N THR A 145 -0.51 -8.81 -6.99
CA THR A 145 -1.22 -9.57 -8.01
C THR A 145 -1.14 -11.10 -7.87
N ASP A 146 -0.52 -11.59 -6.79
CA ASP A 146 -0.15 -12.99 -6.63
C ASP A 146 -0.71 -13.55 -5.31
N SER A 147 -1.71 -14.43 -5.40
CA SER A 147 -2.35 -15.02 -4.22
C SER A 147 -1.45 -15.99 -3.44
N GLU A 148 -0.30 -16.39 -3.98
CA GLU A 148 0.68 -17.19 -3.23
C GLU A 148 1.34 -16.40 -2.08
N ILE A 149 1.00 -15.13 -1.86
CA ILE A 149 1.48 -14.38 -0.67
C ILE A 149 0.70 -14.72 0.59
N ASP A 150 -0.54 -15.22 0.48
CA ASP A 150 -1.48 -15.27 1.60
C ASP A 150 -1.00 -16.21 2.72
N TRP A 151 -0.37 -17.34 2.36
CA TRP A 151 0.19 -18.26 3.35
C TRP A 151 1.38 -17.68 4.14
N ARG A 152 2.06 -16.67 3.59
CA ARG A 152 3.25 -16.06 4.21
C ARG A 152 2.88 -15.00 5.24
N GLY A 153 1.86 -14.20 4.97
CA GLY A 153 1.43 -13.12 5.87
C GLY A 153 1.04 -13.63 7.27
N ASN A 154 0.39 -14.80 7.32
CA ASN A 154 -0.05 -15.43 8.57
C ASN A 154 1.11 -15.75 9.54
N CYS A 155 2.31 -16.00 9.04
CA CYS A 155 3.47 -16.34 9.87
C CYS A 155 4.14 -15.13 10.53
N ILE A 156 3.88 -13.91 10.05
CA ILE A 156 4.62 -12.69 10.41
C ILE A 156 3.71 -11.52 10.81
N ASN A 157 2.43 -11.79 11.08
CA ASN A 157 1.43 -10.79 11.49
C ASN A 157 1.30 -9.62 10.47
N VAL A 158 1.31 -9.96 9.18
CA VAL A 158 1.08 -9.02 8.08
C VAL A 158 -0.19 -9.42 7.36
N MET A 159 -1.15 -8.50 7.26
CA MET A 159 -2.37 -8.73 6.51
C MET A 159 -2.07 -8.77 5.01
N THR A 160 -2.56 -9.79 4.32
CA THR A 160 -2.31 -9.98 2.90
C THR A 160 -3.63 -9.93 2.13
N LYS A 161 -3.60 -9.26 0.99
CA LYS A 161 -4.68 -9.25 0.00
C LYS A 161 -4.07 -9.36 -1.38
N SER A 162 -4.83 -9.91 -2.32
CA SER A 162 -4.38 -10.01 -3.70
C SER A 162 -5.52 -9.83 -4.70
N ILE A 163 -5.17 -9.47 -5.93
CA ILE A 163 -6.07 -9.48 -7.08
C ILE A 163 -5.36 -10.10 -8.29
N SER A 164 -5.97 -11.05 -8.99
CA SER A 164 -5.35 -11.58 -10.21
C SER A 164 -5.20 -10.49 -11.28
N ILE A 165 -4.18 -10.60 -12.14
CA ILE A 165 -3.93 -9.67 -13.25
C ILE A 165 -5.19 -9.54 -14.14
N ASP A 166 -5.84 -10.66 -14.44
CA ASP A 166 -7.11 -10.68 -15.18
C ASP A 166 -8.22 -9.87 -14.52
N ASN A 167 -8.41 -10.02 -13.19
CA ASN A 167 -9.45 -9.31 -12.47
C ASN A 167 -9.14 -7.81 -12.37
N LEU A 168 -7.86 -7.44 -12.23
CA LEU A 168 -7.41 -6.06 -12.24
C LEU A 168 -7.73 -5.38 -13.59
N GLU A 169 -7.46 -6.07 -14.70
CA GLU A 169 -7.79 -5.57 -16.05
C GLU A 169 -9.29 -5.50 -16.31
N ARG A 170 -10.06 -6.51 -15.88
CA ARG A 170 -11.53 -6.49 -15.99
C ARG A 170 -12.12 -5.32 -15.20
N TRP A 171 -11.66 -5.12 -13.96
CA TRP A 171 -12.06 -3.98 -13.14
C TRP A 171 -11.76 -2.66 -13.87
N ARG A 172 -10.53 -2.47 -14.36
CA ARG A 172 -10.13 -1.26 -15.08
C ARG A 172 -11.03 -0.95 -16.27
N ARG A 173 -11.37 -1.97 -17.07
CA ARG A 173 -12.25 -1.83 -18.25
C ARG A 173 -13.69 -1.46 -17.85
N SER A 174 -14.23 -2.10 -16.82
CA SER A 174 -15.58 -1.81 -16.33
C SER A 174 -15.72 -0.40 -15.75
N TYR A 175 -14.67 0.10 -15.07
CA TYR A 175 -14.64 1.45 -14.51
C TYR A 175 -14.78 2.53 -15.60
N LYS A 176 -14.13 2.32 -16.75
CA LYS A 176 -14.25 3.22 -17.91
C LYS A 176 -15.66 3.27 -18.48
N GLN A 177 -16.35 2.13 -18.54
CA GLN A 177 -17.69 2.04 -19.12
C GLN A 177 -18.72 2.80 -18.26
N ASN A 178 -18.64 2.62 -16.94
CA ASN A 178 -19.60 3.24 -16.02
C ASN A 178 -19.42 4.77 -15.88
N ASN A 179 -18.21 5.30 -16.08
CA ASN A 179 -17.93 6.74 -15.95
C ASN A 179 -17.92 7.49 -17.30
N GLN A 180 -18.18 6.81 -18.41
CA GLN A 180 -18.41 7.41 -19.74
C GLN A 180 -19.89 7.38 -20.15
N SER A 181 -20.77 6.92 -19.25
CA SER A 181 -22.23 6.87 -19.42
C SER A 181 -22.91 8.07 -18.78
#